data_AF-A0A8T4P0X9-F1
#
_entry.id   AF-A0A8T4P0X9-F1
#
_cell.length_a   1.000
_cell.length_b   1.000
_cell.length_c   1.000
_cell.angle_alpha   90.00
_cell.angle_beta   90.00
_cell.angle_gamma   90.00
#
_symmetry.space_group_name_H-M   'P 1'
#
loop_
_entity.id
_entity.type
_entity.pdbx_description
1 polymer ?
#
loop_
_entity_poly.entity_id
_entity_poly.type
_entity_poly.pdbx_seq_one_letter_code
_entity_poly.pdbx_strand_id
1 'polypeptide(L)'
;MQKALIIFGSKTDEKVYNEIAKGLKKAKVDFDLRVSSAHKTPEDVEKTLQNDCAVVIAGAGLAAHLPGIVAARVLRPVIGVPCEGNYQGLDALLSIAQMPPGIPVLAVGVNKGNVAAENCAKMMKKYESVTIIGDKNNEAVKKAVETLKKFDIIPIFSNKPNSKSVNIDFTYFDEPVEEKDELVIYCPLLLEKDDKADVALNFLKHTSHGLWVGINNGINAAIAAIEIMNIDNEYVT
;
A
#
# COMPACT_ATOMS: atom_id res chain seq x y z
N MET A 1 17.09 15.03 1.81
CA MET A 1 15.88 14.77 1.00
C MET A 1 15.50 13.33 1.27
N GLN A 2 14.23 13.04 1.54
CA GLN A 2 13.77 11.67 1.77
C GLN A 2 13.93 10.85 0.49
N LYS A 3 14.40 9.61 0.63
CA LYS A 3 14.73 8.71 -0.49
C LYS A 3 13.76 7.53 -0.50
N ALA A 4 13.34 7.07 -1.68
CA ALA A 4 12.60 5.81 -1.83
C ALA A 4 13.53 4.63 -2.12
N LEU A 5 13.11 3.42 -1.76
CA LEU A 5 13.79 2.18 -2.17
C LEU A 5 12.88 1.38 -3.09
N ILE A 6 13.32 1.12 -4.32
CA ILE A 6 12.68 0.20 -5.25
C ILE A 6 13.36 -1.17 -5.11
N ILE A 7 12.61 -2.22 -4.77
CA ILE A 7 13.14 -3.58 -4.63
C ILE A 7 12.25 -4.60 -5.36
N PHE A 8 12.83 -5.36 -6.28
CA PHE A 8 12.10 -6.36 -7.07
C PHE A 8 12.74 -7.73 -6.99
N GLY A 9 11.92 -8.78 -7.05
CA GLY A 9 12.39 -10.16 -6.92
C GLY A 9 13.14 -10.69 -8.15
N SER A 10 12.90 -10.10 -9.33
CA SER A 10 13.41 -10.60 -10.61
C SER A 10 13.74 -9.47 -11.58
N LYS A 11 14.75 -9.69 -12.44
CA LYS A 11 15.06 -8.81 -13.58
C LYS A 11 13.98 -8.86 -14.67
N THR A 12 13.15 -9.90 -14.70
CA THR A 12 12.04 -9.99 -15.67
C THR A 12 11.01 -8.89 -15.47
N ASP A 13 10.95 -8.31 -14.27
CA ASP A 13 10.01 -7.27 -13.88
C ASP A 13 10.49 -5.86 -14.28
N GLU A 14 11.51 -5.78 -15.14
CA GLU A 14 12.19 -4.55 -15.55
C GLU A 14 11.27 -3.48 -16.10
N LYS A 15 10.28 -3.88 -16.88
CA LYS A 15 9.30 -2.94 -17.42
C LYS A 15 8.57 -2.18 -16.30
N VAL A 16 8.23 -2.87 -15.21
CA VAL A 16 7.49 -2.31 -14.07
C VAL A 16 8.40 -1.41 -13.23
N TYR A 17 9.59 -1.89 -12.83
CA TYR A 17 10.47 -1.08 -11.99
C TYR A 17 11.09 0.12 -12.72
N ASN A 18 11.27 0.04 -14.05
CA ASN A 18 11.71 1.19 -14.84
C ASN A 18 10.60 2.24 -14.99
N GLU A 19 9.33 1.82 -15.04
CA GLU A 19 8.20 2.74 -15.00
C GLU A 19 8.16 3.50 -13.66
N ILE A 20 8.34 2.79 -12.54
CA ILE A 20 8.43 3.40 -11.21
C ILE A 20 9.57 4.41 -11.15
N ALA A 21 10.78 3.98 -11.54
CA ALA A 21 11.96 4.84 -11.57
C ALA A 21 11.74 6.10 -12.42
N LYS A 22 11.08 5.98 -13.57
CA LYS A 22 10.72 7.13 -14.42
C LYS A 22 9.75 8.08 -13.73
N GLY A 23 8.73 7.54 -13.06
CA GLY A 23 7.76 8.32 -12.28
C GLY A 23 8.42 9.10 -11.14
N LEU A 24 9.28 8.45 -10.35
CA LEU A 24 9.99 9.10 -9.25
C LEU A 24 10.97 10.17 -9.75
N LYS A 25 11.69 9.94 -10.86
CA LYS A 25 12.52 10.98 -11.50
C LYS A 25 11.70 12.21 -11.88
N LYS A 26 10.50 12.01 -12.47
CA LYS A 26 9.60 13.11 -12.84
C LYS A 26 9.10 13.88 -11.62
N ALA A 27 8.83 13.17 -10.52
CA ALA A 27 8.42 13.74 -9.25
C ALA A 27 9.58 14.36 -8.44
N LYS A 28 10.83 14.23 -8.92
CA LYS A 28 12.06 14.65 -8.21
C LYS A 28 12.21 13.99 -6.84
N VAL A 29 11.82 12.73 -6.74
CA VAL A 29 12.07 11.88 -5.56
C VAL A 29 13.34 11.08 -5.81
N ASP A 30 14.32 11.19 -4.93
CA ASP A 30 15.54 10.37 -4.99
C ASP A 30 15.21 8.91 -4.66
N PHE A 31 15.88 7.96 -5.31
CA PHE A 31 15.64 6.55 -5.03
C PHE A 31 16.86 5.66 -5.27
N ASP A 32 16.88 4.51 -4.62
CA ASP A 32 17.70 3.35 -4.99
C ASP A 32 16.85 2.29 -5.69
N LEU A 33 17.48 1.49 -6.54
CA LEU A 33 16.87 0.33 -7.17
C LEU A 33 17.71 -0.91 -6.93
N ARG A 34 17.08 -1.98 -6.43
CA ARG A 34 17.71 -3.28 -6.17
C ARG A 34 16.86 -4.41 -6.74
N VAL A 35 17.54 -5.47 -7.20
CA VAL A 35 16.89 -6.71 -7.61
C VAL A 35 17.40 -7.82 -6.69
N SER A 36 16.57 -8.25 -5.75
CA SER A 36 16.90 -9.21 -4.70
C SER A 36 15.69 -10.09 -4.44
N SER A 37 15.87 -11.41 -4.56
CA SER A 37 14.78 -12.37 -4.48
C SER A 37 14.56 -12.81 -3.05
N ALA A 38 13.33 -12.64 -2.53
CA ALA A 38 13.00 -13.11 -1.19
C ALA A 38 13.15 -14.63 -1.02
N HIS A 39 12.97 -15.40 -2.10
CA HIS A 39 13.05 -16.86 -2.06
C HIS A 39 14.47 -17.39 -2.32
N LYS A 40 15.24 -16.72 -3.20
CA LYS A 40 16.56 -17.21 -3.64
C LYS A 40 17.72 -16.55 -2.90
N THR A 41 17.58 -15.28 -2.55
CA THR A 41 18.62 -14.47 -1.90
C THR A 41 18.07 -13.64 -0.73
N PRO A 42 17.46 -14.29 0.29
CA PRO A 42 16.82 -13.60 1.41
C PRO A 42 17.79 -12.68 2.18
N GLU A 43 19.04 -13.08 2.35
CA GLU A 43 20.06 -12.27 3.02
C GLU A 43 20.34 -10.93 2.30
N ASP A 44 20.22 -10.90 0.97
CA ASP A 44 20.43 -9.67 0.20
C ASP A 44 19.25 -8.70 0.37
N VAL A 45 18.04 -9.23 0.56
CA VAL A 45 16.87 -8.43 0.93
C VAL A 45 17.13 -7.77 2.29
N GLU A 46 17.57 -8.53 3.29
CA GLU A 46 17.86 -7.99 4.64
C GLU A 46 18.93 -6.89 4.60
N LYS A 47 20.04 -7.12 3.90
CA LYS A 47 21.09 -6.11 3.71
C LYS A 47 20.57 -4.86 3.00
N THR A 48 19.68 -5.04 2.02
CA THR A 48 19.09 -3.92 1.28
C THR A 48 18.21 -3.04 2.17
N LEU A 49 17.49 -3.64 3.11
CA LEU A 49 16.58 -2.93 4.03
C LEU A 49 17.30 -2.17 5.15
N GLN A 50 18.60 -2.40 5.35
CA GLN A 50 19.42 -1.59 6.26
C GLN A 50 19.66 -0.16 5.73
N ASN A 51 19.41 0.09 4.45
CA ASN A 51 19.56 1.42 3.88
C ASN A 51 18.47 2.37 4.37
N ASP A 52 18.86 3.62 4.63
CA ASP A 52 17.94 4.66 5.01
C ASP A 52 17.06 5.06 3.81
N CYS A 53 15.75 4.93 3.98
CA CYS A 53 14.75 5.34 3.01
C CYS A 53 13.43 5.59 3.72
N ALA A 54 12.60 6.46 3.15
CA ALA A 54 11.33 6.89 3.69
C ALA A 54 10.18 5.95 3.28
N VAL A 55 10.21 5.44 2.05
CA VAL A 55 9.18 4.54 1.48
C VAL A 55 9.87 3.41 0.74
N VAL A 56 9.35 2.18 0.88
CA VAL A 56 9.78 1.04 0.09
C VAL A 56 8.72 0.70 -0.95
N ILE A 57 9.12 0.55 -2.21
CA ILE A 57 8.30 0.04 -3.30
C ILE A 57 8.82 -1.34 -3.65
N ALA A 58 8.06 -2.38 -3.28
CA ALA A 58 8.45 -3.76 -3.45
C ALA A 58 7.56 -4.45 -4.48
N GLY A 59 8.16 -5.17 -5.44
CA GLY A 59 7.41 -5.85 -6.49
C GLY A 59 7.81 -7.31 -6.70
N ALA A 60 6.80 -8.15 -6.95
CA ALA A 60 6.96 -9.57 -7.26
C ALA A 60 5.73 -10.13 -7.98
N GLY A 61 5.91 -11.19 -8.76
CA GLY A 61 4.83 -11.97 -9.38
C GLY A 61 4.65 -13.34 -8.75
N LEU A 62 3.65 -14.09 -9.22
CA LEU A 62 3.28 -15.42 -8.72
C LEU A 62 2.94 -15.40 -7.22
N ALA A 63 3.53 -16.29 -6.41
CA ALA A 63 3.50 -16.24 -4.95
C ALA A 63 4.37 -15.07 -4.45
N ALA A 64 3.81 -13.86 -4.55
CA ALA A 64 4.52 -12.59 -4.44
C ALA A 64 4.81 -12.21 -2.98
N HIS A 65 5.74 -12.93 -2.32
CA HIS A 65 6.04 -12.75 -0.90
C HIS A 65 6.96 -11.57 -0.57
N LEU A 66 7.71 -11.04 -1.55
CA LEU A 66 8.71 -10.00 -1.29
C LEU A 66 8.12 -8.78 -0.57
N PRO A 67 6.98 -8.20 -0.99
CA PRO A 67 6.41 -7.04 -0.30
C PRO A 67 6.05 -7.31 1.16
N GLY A 68 5.45 -8.47 1.44
CA GLY A 68 5.11 -8.85 2.82
C GLY A 68 6.34 -9.10 3.70
N ILE A 69 7.39 -9.72 3.16
CA ILE A 69 8.67 -9.90 3.86
C ILE A 69 9.33 -8.56 4.15
N VAL A 70 9.29 -7.62 3.20
CA VAL A 70 9.80 -6.26 3.40
C VAL A 70 9.03 -5.55 4.51
N ALA A 71 7.70 -5.55 4.46
CA ALA A 71 6.85 -4.92 5.47
C ALA A 71 7.07 -5.50 6.88
N ALA A 72 7.34 -6.79 6.99
CA ALA A 72 7.64 -7.43 8.28
C ALA A 72 8.99 -7.01 8.89
N ARG A 73 9.85 -6.28 8.16
CA ARG A 73 11.21 -5.94 8.58
C ARG A 73 11.47 -4.44 8.69
N VAL A 74 10.48 -3.61 8.37
CA VAL A 74 10.61 -2.14 8.41
C VAL A 74 9.40 -1.52 9.11
N LEU A 75 9.60 -0.37 9.74
CA LEU A 75 8.54 0.45 10.34
C LEU A 75 8.32 1.70 9.47
N ARG A 76 8.05 1.49 8.17
CA ARG A 76 7.86 2.56 7.18
C ARG A 76 6.94 2.07 6.07
N PRO A 77 6.27 2.97 5.32
CA PRO A 77 5.30 2.56 4.31
C PRO A 77 5.91 1.65 3.25
N VAL A 78 5.20 0.55 2.96
CA VAL A 78 5.54 -0.39 1.88
C VAL A 78 4.45 -0.40 0.82
N ILE A 79 4.78 0.06 -0.39
CA ILE A 79 3.93 -0.08 -1.57
C ILE A 79 4.25 -1.42 -2.24
N GLY A 80 3.24 -2.29 -2.35
CA GLY A 80 3.35 -3.57 -3.02
C GLY A 80 2.91 -3.46 -4.48
N VAL A 81 3.77 -3.88 -5.42
CA VAL A 81 3.47 -3.86 -6.85
C VAL A 81 3.36 -5.29 -7.36
N PRO A 82 2.13 -5.81 -7.59
CA PRO A 82 1.95 -7.14 -8.16
C PRO A 82 2.48 -7.15 -9.59
N CYS A 83 3.42 -8.03 -9.90
CA CYS A 83 3.86 -8.27 -11.27
C CYS A 83 2.99 -9.37 -11.88
N GLU A 84 2.56 -9.19 -13.13
CA GLU A 84 1.72 -10.17 -13.80
C GLU A 84 2.43 -11.52 -13.91
N GLY A 85 1.76 -12.55 -13.39
CA GLY A 85 2.17 -13.95 -13.47
C GLY A 85 1.06 -14.77 -14.11
N ASN A 86 0.59 -15.80 -13.40
CA ASN A 86 -0.58 -16.56 -13.82
C ASN A 86 -1.86 -15.77 -13.50
N TYR A 87 -3.02 -16.24 -13.96
CA TYR A 87 -4.32 -15.69 -13.57
C TYR A 87 -4.44 -14.15 -13.73
N GLN A 88 -3.76 -13.58 -14.73
CA GLN A 88 -3.71 -12.13 -14.97
C GLN A 88 -3.17 -11.32 -13.76
N GLY A 89 -2.33 -11.93 -12.93
CA GLY A 89 -1.74 -11.32 -11.74
C GLY A 89 -2.65 -11.31 -10.50
N LEU A 90 -3.81 -11.97 -10.53
CA LEU A 90 -4.67 -12.14 -9.36
C LEU A 90 -3.94 -12.85 -8.21
N ASP A 91 -3.11 -13.84 -8.55
CA ASP A 91 -2.27 -14.58 -7.61
C ASP A 91 -1.31 -13.65 -6.84
N ALA A 92 -0.61 -12.78 -7.57
CA ALA A 92 0.30 -11.79 -6.99
C ALA A 92 -0.46 -10.71 -6.20
N LEU A 93 -1.57 -10.21 -6.73
CA LEU A 93 -2.39 -9.19 -6.06
C LEU A 93 -2.88 -9.67 -4.70
N LEU A 94 -3.47 -10.86 -4.64
CA LEU A 94 -3.97 -11.42 -3.38
C LEU A 94 -2.82 -11.77 -2.42
N SER A 95 -1.68 -12.27 -2.93
CA SER A 95 -0.49 -12.54 -2.11
C SER A 95 0.06 -11.28 -1.43
N ILE A 96 -0.06 -10.13 -2.08
CA ILE A 96 0.46 -8.84 -1.60
C ILE A 96 -0.57 -8.13 -0.71
N ALA A 97 -1.83 -8.07 -1.12
CA ALA A 97 -2.85 -7.27 -0.44
C ALA A 97 -3.38 -7.93 0.84
N GLN A 98 -3.53 -9.27 0.86
CA GLN A 98 -4.17 -10.00 1.96
C GLN A 98 -3.22 -10.28 3.13
N MET A 99 -2.51 -9.24 3.57
CA MET A 99 -1.62 -9.33 4.73
C MET A 99 -2.41 -9.54 6.03
N PRO A 100 -1.86 -10.29 7.01
CA PRO A 100 -2.44 -10.38 8.34
C PRO A 100 -2.46 -9.01 9.03
N PRO A 101 -3.38 -8.79 9.99
CA PRO A 101 -3.41 -7.56 10.78
C PRO A 101 -2.09 -7.30 11.52
N GLY A 102 -1.61 -6.06 11.49
CA GLY A 102 -0.36 -5.63 12.13
C GLY A 102 0.78 -5.34 11.16
N ILE A 103 0.73 -5.87 9.93
CA ILE A 103 1.83 -5.75 8.95
C ILE A 103 1.25 -5.24 7.62
N PRO A 104 1.13 -3.93 7.42
CA PRO A 104 0.49 -3.38 6.23
C PRO A 104 1.37 -3.53 4.99
N VAL A 105 0.73 -3.83 3.85
CA VAL A 105 1.27 -3.60 2.51
C VAL A 105 0.21 -2.86 1.72
N LEU A 106 0.60 -1.74 1.11
CA LEU A 106 -0.26 -0.91 0.26
C LEU A 106 -0.15 -1.37 -1.18
N ALA A 107 -0.98 -2.32 -1.58
CA ALA A 107 -0.99 -2.87 -2.93
C ALA A 107 -1.47 -1.83 -3.95
N VAL A 108 -0.82 -1.79 -5.11
CA VAL A 108 -1.39 -1.18 -6.33
C VAL A 108 -1.92 -2.27 -7.25
N GLY A 109 -2.57 -1.92 -8.36
CA GLY A 109 -2.98 -2.88 -9.38
C GLY A 109 -1.81 -3.61 -10.04
N VAL A 110 -2.12 -4.71 -10.70
CA VAL A 110 -1.14 -5.53 -11.43
C VAL A 110 -0.40 -4.68 -12.46
N ASN A 111 0.94 -4.73 -12.42
CA ASN A 111 1.88 -3.97 -13.24
C ASN A 111 1.74 -2.44 -13.15
N LYS A 112 1.03 -1.88 -12.16
CA LYS A 112 0.79 -0.43 -12.03
C LYS A 112 1.97 0.31 -11.39
N GLY A 113 3.14 0.25 -12.03
CA GLY A 113 4.34 0.96 -11.58
C GLY A 113 4.16 2.48 -11.55
N ASN A 114 3.39 3.02 -12.49
CA ASN A 114 3.02 4.44 -12.52
C ASN A 114 2.24 4.88 -11.26
N VAL A 115 1.26 4.09 -10.82
CA VAL A 115 0.43 4.37 -9.63
C VAL A 115 1.27 4.28 -8.35
N ALA A 116 2.20 3.32 -8.29
CA ALA A 116 3.14 3.19 -7.18
C ALA A 116 4.06 4.42 -7.06
N ALA A 117 4.63 4.89 -8.18
CA ALA A 117 5.47 6.08 -8.17
C ALA A 117 4.70 7.36 -7.80
N GLU A 118 3.47 7.50 -8.31
CA GLU A 118 2.61 8.65 -7.99
C GLU A 118 2.29 8.69 -6.50
N ASN A 119 1.83 7.58 -5.93
CA ASN A 119 1.48 7.52 -4.52
C ASN A 119 2.70 7.64 -3.61
N CYS A 120 3.85 7.09 -4.00
CA CYS A 120 5.11 7.34 -3.30
C CYS A 120 5.42 8.85 -3.25
N ALA A 121 5.29 9.56 -4.36
CA ALA A 121 5.48 11.02 -4.38
C ALA A 121 4.45 11.79 -3.52
N LYS A 122 3.21 11.29 -3.42
CA LYS A 122 2.21 11.83 -2.49
C LYS A 122 2.63 11.61 -1.02
N MET A 123 3.12 10.42 -0.67
CA MET A 123 3.59 10.08 0.68
C MET A 123 4.76 10.95 1.16
N MET A 124 5.62 11.44 0.25
CA MET A 124 6.74 12.34 0.59
C MET A 124 6.30 13.73 1.11
N LYS A 125 5.00 13.99 1.22
CA LYS A 125 4.44 15.23 1.78
C LYS A 125 4.11 15.02 3.27
N LYS A 126 4.17 16.09 4.06
CA LYS A 126 3.72 16.08 5.46
C LYS A 126 2.19 16.14 5.53
N TYR A 127 1.59 15.25 6.32
CA TYR A 127 0.15 15.18 6.57
C TYR A 127 -0.15 15.56 8.02
N GLU A 128 -1.24 16.30 8.24
CA GLU A 128 -1.61 16.85 9.56
C GLU A 128 -2.56 15.93 10.35
N SER A 129 -3.30 15.07 9.65
CA SER A 129 -4.35 14.24 10.25
C SER A 129 -4.66 12.98 9.44
N VAL A 130 -5.47 12.09 10.01
CA VAL A 130 -6.11 10.98 9.28
C VAL A 130 -7.58 11.30 9.07
N THR A 131 -8.07 11.13 7.84
CA THR A 131 -9.50 11.22 7.52
C THR A 131 -10.05 9.83 7.20
N ILE A 132 -11.17 9.46 7.80
CA ILE A 132 -11.90 8.23 7.53
C ILE A 132 -13.16 8.54 6.72
N ILE A 133 -13.33 7.82 5.62
CA ILE A 133 -14.52 7.80 4.77
C ILE A 133 -15.13 6.41 4.91
N GLY A 134 -16.31 6.32 5.52
CA GLY A 134 -16.99 5.05 5.78
C GLY A 134 -17.94 5.09 6.97
N ASP A 135 -18.72 4.02 7.14
CA ASP A 135 -19.66 3.89 8.26
C ASP A 135 -18.94 3.60 9.58
N LYS A 136 -19.03 4.52 10.54
CA LYS A 136 -18.50 4.39 11.91
C LYS A 136 -18.99 3.14 12.66
N ASN A 137 -20.10 2.53 12.23
CA ASN A 137 -20.63 1.33 12.86
C ASN A 137 -20.01 0.04 12.33
N ASN A 138 -19.37 0.08 11.16
CA ASN A 138 -18.70 -1.07 10.57
C ASN A 138 -17.51 -1.54 11.44
N GLU A 139 -17.32 -2.85 11.54
CA GLU A 139 -16.29 -3.44 12.41
C GLU A 139 -14.86 -3.08 11.98
N ALA A 140 -14.57 -3.07 10.67
CA ALA A 140 -13.25 -2.69 10.17
C ALA A 140 -12.95 -1.22 10.47
N VAL A 141 -13.95 -0.34 10.33
CA VAL A 141 -13.84 1.10 10.66
C VAL A 141 -13.55 1.28 12.15
N LYS A 142 -14.27 0.58 13.04
CA LYS A 142 -14.02 0.61 14.49
C LYS A 142 -12.59 0.19 14.82
N LYS A 143 -12.12 -0.92 14.24
CA LYS A 143 -10.74 -1.42 14.44
C LYS A 143 -9.69 -0.41 13.97
N ALA A 144 -9.93 0.27 12.86
CA ALA A 144 -9.05 1.34 12.39
C ALA A 144 -8.98 2.52 13.37
N VAL A 145 -10.14 3.00 13.83
CA VAL A 145 -10.23 4.09 14.83
C VAL A 145 -9.53 3.71 16.14
N GLU A 146 -9.76 2.50 16.65
CA GLU A 146 -9.09 2.01 17.86
C GLU A 146 -7.57 1.92 17.68
N THR A 147 -7.11 1.52 16.50
CA THR A 147 -5.68 1.45 16.17
C THR A 147 -5.06 2.84 16.14
N LEU A 148 -5.68 3.81 15.47
CA LEU A 148 -5.22 5.21 15.41
C LEU A 148 -5.13 5.84 16.80
N LYS A 149 -6.14 5.60 17.67
CA LYS A 149 -6.16 6.11 19.05
C LYS A 149 -5.02 5.61 19.92
N LYS A 150 -4.44 4.44 19.63
CA LYS A 150 -3.26 3.94 20.37
C LYS A 150 -2.01 4.76 20.10
N PHE A 151 -2.01 5.56 19.04
CA PHE A 151 -0.93 6.47 18.64
C PHE A 151 -1.35 7.94 18.85
N ASP A 152 -2.34 8.20 19.70
CA ASP A 152 -2.89 9.53 19.97
C ASP A 152 -3.45 10.28 18.74
N ILE A 153 -3.78 9.53 17.67
CA ILE A 153 -4.39 10.08 16.46
C ILE A 153 -5.92 9.95 16.57
N ILE A 154 -6.60 11.09 16.52
CA ILE A 154 -8.06 11.17 16.45
C ILE A 154 -8.46 11.41 14.99
N PRO A 155 -9.08 10.42 14.29
CA PRO A 155 -9.45 10.60 12.89
C PRO A 155 -10.63 11.54 12.73
N ILE A 156 -10.63 12.26 11.61
CA ILE A 156 -11.76 13.08 11.14
C ILE A 156 -12.66 12.20 10.29
N PHE A 157 -13.96 12.19 10.56
CA PHE A 157 -14.93 11.52 9.68
C PHE A 157 -15.42 12.47 8.60
N SER A 158 -15.42 12.02 7.35
CA SER A 158 -15.84 12.81 6.19
C SER A 158 -16.49 11.92 5.14
N ASN A 159 -17.28 12.53 4.25
CA ASN A 159 -17.76 11.87 3.03
C ASN A 159 -16.86 12.12 1.81
N LYS A 160 -15.79 12.93 1.97
CA LYS A 160 -14.84 13.27 0.93
C LYS A 160 -13.40 13.27 1.45
N PRO A 161 -12.40 13.00 0.59
CA PRO A 161 -11.00 13.12 0.95
C PRO A 161 -10.62 14.54 1.38
N ASN A 162 -9.58 14.64 2.18
CA ASN A 162 -8.94 15.87 2.60
C ASN A 162 -7.48 15.87 2.12
N SER A 163 -7.08 16.92 1.40
CA SER A 163 -5.75 17.06 0.81
C SER A 163 -4.61 17.20 1.84
N LYS A 164 -4.93 17.57 3.08
CA LYS A 164 -3.99 17.63 4.21
C LYS A 164 -3.98 16.38 5.09
N SER A 165 -4.80 15.39 4.75
CA SER A 165 -4.88 14.13 5.50
C SER A 165 -4.33 12.95 4.72
N VAL A 166 -3.87 11.94 5.45
CA VAL A 166 -3.90 10.57 4.92
C VAL A 166 -5.35 10.10 4.99
N ASN A 167 -5.93 9.71 3.86
CA ASN A 167 -7.34 9.32 3.79
C ASN A 167 -7.45 7.80 3.80
N ILE A 168 -8.34 7.27 4.62
CA ILE A 168 -8.73 5.85 4.61
C ILE A 168 -10.16 5.76 4.12
N ASP A 169 -10.36 5.09 2.99
CA ASP A 169 -11.66 4.92 2.36
C ASP A 169 -12.12 3.47 2.46
N PHE A 170 -13.19 3.26 3.22
CA PHE A 170 -13.82 1.96 3.39
C PHE A 170 -14.87 1.76 2.30
N THR A 171 -14.40 1.22 1.18
CA THR A 171 -15.20 1.10 -0.04
C THR A 171 -15.86 -0.26 -0.17
N TYR A 172 -17.05 -0.27 -0.77
CA TYR A 172 -17.69 -1.47 -1.30
C TYR A 172 -17.40 -1.56 -2.81
N PHE A 173 -17.66 -2.71 -3.42
CA PHE A 173 -17.49 -2.94 -4.87
C PHE A 173 -18.82 -2.98 -5.64
N ASP A 174 -19.90 -2.52 -5.01
CA ASP A 174 -21.22 -2.39 -5.65
C ASP A 174 -21.28 -1.22 -6.64
N GLU A 175 -20.43 -0.20 -6.45
CA GLU A 175 -20.24 0.91 -7.38
C GLU A 175 -18.77 1.02 -7.86
N PRO A 176 -18.52 1.63 -9.04
CA PRO A 176 -17.16 1.91 -9.48
C PRO A 176 -16.42 2.79 -8.48
N VAL A 177 -15.23 2.35 -8.06
CA VAL A 177 -14.36 3.15 -7.20
C VAL A 177 -13.68 4.22 -8.05
N GLU A 178 -13.99 5.48 -7.80
CA GLU A 178 -13.42 6.63 -8.53
C GLU A 178 -11.96 6.88 -8.12
N GLU A 179 -11.14 7.30 -9.09
CA GLU A 179 -9.78 7.78 -8.83
C GLU A 179 -9.82 9.15 -8.13
N LYS A 180 -8.91 9.36 -7.19
CA LYS A 180 -8.84 10.55 -6.35
C LYS A 180 -7.45 11.17 -6.41
N ASP A 181 -7.39 12.49 -6.48
CA ASP A 181 -6.12 13.24 -6.51
C ASP A 181 -5.37 13.14 -5.18
N GLU A 182 -6.09 13.04 -4.06
CA GLU A 182 -5.54 12.90 -2.72
C GLU A 182 -4.84 11.54 -2.51
N LEU A 183 -4.08 11.44 -1.41
CA LEU A 183 -3.54 10.16 -0.94
C LEU A 183 -4.65 9.39 -0.22
N VAL A 184 -5.06 8.27 -0.81
CA VAL A 184 -6.16 7.44 -0.31
C VAL A 184 -5.71 5.99 -0.18
N ILE A 185 -5.91 5.43 1.01
CA ILE A 185 -5.79 4.02 1.32
C ILE A 185 -7.19 3.42 1.28
N TYR A 186 -7.46 2.59 0.28
CA TYR A 186 -8.71 1.87 0.14
C TYR A 186 -8.67 0.58 0.97
N CYS A 187 -9.67 0.43 1.84
CA CYS A 187 -9.94 -0.79 2.59
C CYS A 187 -11.25 -1.39 2.07
N PRO A 188 -11.20 -2.39 1.19
CA PRO A 188 -12.41 -2.99 0.65
C PRO A 188 -13.20 -3.69 1.76
N LEU A 189 -14.52 -3.52 1.73
CA LEU A 189 -15.47 -4.13 2.66
C LEU A 189 -16.27 -5.23 1.98
N LEU A 190 -16.56 -6.28 2.75
CA LEU A 190 -17.41 -7.40 2.31
C LEU A 190 -18.81 -7.26 2.91
N LEU A 191 -19.85 -7.39 2.10
CA LEU A 191 -21.22 -7.55 2.55
C LEU A 191 -21.54 -9.04 2.76
N GLU A 192 -22.47 -9.35 3.68
CA GLU A 192 -22.87 -10.74 3.94
C GLU A 192 -23.41 -11.48 2.71
N LYS A 193 -23.99 -10.74 1.76
CA LYS A 193 -24.56 -11.26 0.52
C LYS A 193 -23.54 -11.47 -0.60
N ASP A 194 -22.29 -11.03 -0.42
CA ASP A 194 -21.31 -11.02 -1.51
C ASP A 194 -20.78 -12.43 -1.79
N ASP A 195 -20.66 -12.76 -3.08
CA ASP A 195 -19.90 -13.92 -3.52
C ASP A 195 -18.40 -13.61 -3.43
N LYS A 196 -17.65 -14.47 -2.73
CA LYS A 196 -16.23 -14.23 -2.45
C LYS A 196 -15.35 -14.31 -3.70
N ALA A 197 -15.71 -15.12 -4.69
CA ALA A 197 -14.96 -15.21 -5.94
C ALA A 197 -15.19 -13.95 -6.78
N ASP A 198 -16.42 -13.47 -6.86
CA ASP A 198 -16.74 -12.21 -7.54
C ASP A 198 -16.03 -11.02 -6.89
N VAL A 199 -15.95 -10.99 -5.56
CA VAL A 199 -15.19 -9.96 -4.83
C VAL A 199 -13.72 -9.97 -5.20
N ALA A 200 -13.09 -11.14 -5.33
CA ALA A 200 -11.70 -11.23 -5.75
C ALA A 200 -11.48 -10.70 -7.18
N LEU A 201 -12.40 -11.01 -8.10
CA LEU A 201 -12.35 -10.49 -9.47
C LEU A 201 -12.64 -8.98 -9.52
N ASN A 202 -13.56 -8.48 -8.70
CA ASN A 202 -13.84 -7.05 -8.59
C ASN A 202 -12.66 -6.31 -7.99
N PHE A 203 -11.94 -6.90 -7.03
CA PHE A 203 -10.72 -6.31 -6.49
C PHE A 203 -9.64 -6.16 -7.57
N LEU A 204 -9.44 -7.17 -8.41
CA LEU A 204 -8.55 -7.09 -9.56
C LEU A 204 -8.95 -5.97 -10.54
N LYS A 205 -10.25 -5.79 -10.80
CA LYS A 205 -10.76 -4.73 -11.71
C LYS A 205 -10.56 -3.32 -11.16
N HIS A 206 -10.82 -3.11 -9.86
CA HIS A 206 -10.86 -1.78 -9.26
C HIS A 206 -9.48 -1.25 -8.84
N THR A 207 -8.48 -2.13 -8.70
CA THR A 207 -7.11 -1.75 -8.29
C THR A 207 -6.30 -1.01 -9.37
N SER A 208 -6.93 -0.58 -10.46
CA SER A 208 -6.27 0.15 -11.56
C SER A 208 -5.66 1.50 -11.14
N HIS A 209 -6.09 2.05 -10.01
CA HIS A 209 -5.60 3.25 -9.34
C HIS A 209 -5.54 3.02 -7.82
N GLY A 210 -5.05 4.00 -7.05
CA GLY A 210 -5.10 3.97 -5.59
C GLY A 210 -4.13 3.02 -4.89
N LEU A 211 -4.22 2.99 -3.56
CA LEU A 211 -3.47 2.09 -2.67
C LEU A 211 -4.45 1.22 -1.90
N TRP A 212 -4.19 -0.07 -1.81
CA TRP A 212 -5.17 -1.02 -1.29
C TRP A 212 -4.58 -1.89 -0.19
N VAL A 213 -5.33 -2.06 0.89
CA VAL A 213 -5.10 -3.13 1.86
C VAL A 213 -6.08 -4.27 1.61
N GLY A 214 -5.89 -5.39 2.31
CA GLY A 214 -6.79 -6.53 2.23
C GLY A 214 -8.20 -6.25 2.76
N ILE A 215 -9.13 -7.11 2.35
CA ILE A 215 -10.56 -7.01 2.69
C ILE A 215 -10.78 -6.97 4.21
N ASN A 216 -11.62 -6.03 4.65
CA ASN A 216 -11.98 -5.77 6.05
C ASN A 216 -10.77 -5.46 6.96
N ASN A 217 -9.60 -5.12 6.40
CA ASN A 217 -8.38 -4.93 7.16
C ASN A 217 -8.16 -3.47 7.59
N GLY A 218 -9.09 -2.96 8.40
CA GLY A 218 -9.00 -1.61 8.97
C GLY A 218 -7.77 -1.40 9.87
N ILE A 219 -7.25 -2.46 10.49
CA ILE A 219 -6.02 -2.39 11.31
C ILE A 219 -4.83 -2.01 10.41
N ASN A 220 -4.62 -2.73 9.30
CA ASN A 220 -3.51 -2.41 8.40
C ASN A 220 -3.71 -1.06 7.70
N ALA A 221 -4.94 -0.68 7.36
CA ALA A 221 -5.20 0.66 6.82
C ALA A 221 -4.77 1.76 7.80
N ALA A 222 -5.08 1.60 9.09
CA ALA A 222 -4.67 2.53 10.14
C ALA A 222 -3.15 2.55 10.36
N ILE A 223 -2.50 1.38 10.45
CA ILE A 223 -1.03 1.30 10.63
C ILE A 223 -0.32 1.93 9.44
N ALA A 224 -0.75 1.64 8.22
CA ALA A 224 -0.20 2.27 7.02
C ALA A 224 -0.34 3.79 7.06
N ALA A 225 -1.48 4.32 7.53
CA ALA A 225 -1.66 5.76 7.68
C ALA A 225 -0.71 6.36 8.72
N ILE A 226 -0.48 5.66 9.83
CA ILE A 226 0.49 6.04 10.87
C ILE A 226 1.91 6.06 10.30
N GLU A 227 2.31 5.00 9.58
CA GLU A 227 3.63 4.92 8.93
C GLU A 227 3.85 6.07 7.94
N ILE A 228 2.81 6.45 7.17
CA ILE A 228 2.89 7.58 6.23
C ILE A 228 3.00 8.91 6.98
N MET A 229 2.23 9.11 8.05
CA MET A 229 2.36 10.32 8.88
C MET A 229 3.72 10.40 9.57
N ASN A 230 4.38 9.26 9.77
CA ASN A 230 5.70 9.13 10.40
C ASN A 230 6.86 9.05 9.40
N ILE A 231 6.68 9.47 8.15
CA ILE A 231 7.71 9.33 7.12
C ILE A 231 9.02 10.08 7.44
N ASP A 232 8.95 11.13 8.27
CA ASP A 232 10.09 11.88 8.80
C ASP A 232 10.73 11.24 10.07
N ASN A 233 10.27 10.07 10.51
CA ASN A 233 10.65 9.41 11.76
C ASN A 233 10.48 10.30 13.02
N GLU A 234 9.48 11.19 13.02
CA GLU A 234 9.17 12.06 14.17
C GLU A 234 8.54 11.30 15.34
N TYR A 235 7.84 10.20 15.06
CA TYR A 235 7.25 9.30 16.04
C TYR A 235 8.19 8.10 16.23
N VAL A 236 9.05 8.18 17.25
CA VAL A 236 9.78 7.02 17.75
C VAL A 236 8.85 6.30 18.73
N THR A 237 8.36 5.12 18.37
CA THR A 237 7.76 4.17 19.32
C THR A 237 8.62 2.93 19.43
#